data_AF-A0A080M4Y0-F1
#
_entry.id   AF-A0A080M4Y0-F1
#
_cell.length_a   1.000
_cell.length_b   1.000
_cell.length_c   1.000
_cell.angle_alpha   90.00
_cell.angle_beta   90.00
_cell.angle_gamma   90.00
#
_symmetry.space_group_name_H-M   'P 1'
#
loop_
_entity.id
_entity.type
_entity.pdbx_description
1 polymer ?
#
loop_
_entity_poly.entity_id
_entity_poly.type
_entity_poly.pdbx_seq_one_letter_code
_entity_poly.pdbx_strand_id
1 'polypeptide(L)'
;MRINAPLPWAPDDRIHIPEFAALFAGDAMIPAALLGTGSLVLGGTGSGKTASIVIPLLKGLLRHRQDDPGGRFAMLVIDPKAELLDVVRAHIGDPERLVVLGEEGSPSVDFHEGARGSMSPMEAFDHALDFLSPDARRSVRSGGDNQYWQMAGMDLARQLVGLVAAIESAGRTVVGMLRRRDMWEDPTTRSAAPEPSPSRVFMEMLWQVGGFFQPQETTLAAFRGRIAMATSVIERFAVSNQCTRRGTGAGVTIPPGRRDALRVVRLIRRMVATTEWPDDMRNEALRTWFRDVDLNMTAIAEQLWRRYPSSGTPEAPVGQTLLLDAFVATNAPGSSWYAQPAGLLAGLLASLRIGRETRFDAAGKEVQAIGDALRRIARSVGRSDLAEALAAIGSADAKTMFWHADIAMSLIKPLIDPDVARRLHLDPVRACGATVSMADCVEAGRVVVFQPQLLATDADNAFSRTLKQLFFRATLSRRNRTRGVAYIVDEAHRYLTSDEAEWVDICRAHRGIVCLASQSLASIRLAMAKREVDLHSEEIGAAIQVLATNLASKYVFRVSDQGTRELLRNLIPSSPGGGVNLVDARPPTTLRVGECFALLADGSFTRARIRLDADDEGPP
;
A
#
# COMPACT_ATOMS: atom_id res chain seq x y z
N MET A 1 -3.69 22.15 4.02
CA MET A 1 -2.30 22.13 3.53
C MET A 1 -1.90 23.56 3.19
N ARG A 2 -0.76 24.08 3.67
CA ARG A 2 -0.29 25.40 3.23
C ARG A 2 0.42 25.22 1.88
N ILE A 3 -0.19 25.72 0.82
CA ILE A 3 0.48 25.82 -0.48
C ILE A 3 1.36 27.06 -0.42
N ASN A 4 2.68 26.85 -0.48
CA ASN A 4 3.63 27.96 -0.50
C ASN A 4 3.50 28.73 -1.82
N ALA A 5 3.84 30.03 -1.84
CA ALA A 5 3.82 30.82 -3.07
C ALA A 5 4.76 30.23 -4.14
N PRO A 6 4.42 30.34 -5.43
CA PRO A 6 5.25 29.85 -6.52
C PRO A 6 6.55 30.66 -6.65
N LEU A 7 7.63 30.00 -7.09
CA LEU A 7 8.92 30.64 -7.38
C LEU A 7 9.40 30.14 -8.75
N PRO A 8 9.23 30.91 -9.83
CA PRO A 8 9.58 30.45 -11.17
C PRO A 8 11.08 30.20 -11.32
N TRP A 9 11.45 29.51 -12.41
CA TRP A 9 12.83 29.34 -12.84
C TRP A 9 13.52 30.70 -13.01
N ALA A 10 14.80 30.79 -12.62
CA ALA A 10 15.59 31.97 -12.92
C ALA A 10 15.86 32.04 -14.43
N PRO A 11 15.84 33.23 -15.08
CA PRO A 11 16.01 33.35 -16.53
C PRO A 11 17.34 32.79 -17.06
N ASP A 12 18.38 32.81 -16.22
CA ASP A 12 19.75 32.37 -16.50
C ASP A 12 20.01 30.90 -16.12
N ASP A 13 19.03 30.20 -15.53
CA ASP A 13 19.18 28.81 -15.13
C ASP A 13 19.14 27.91 -16.37
N ARG A 14 20.26 27.27 -16.70
CA ARG A 14 20.42 26.43 -17.90
C ARG A 14 20.91 25.04 -17.51
N ILE A 15 20.41 24.03 -18.22
CA ILE A 15 20.72 22.63 -18.02
C ILE A 15 21.48 22.14 -19.26
N HIS A 16 22.67 21.58 -19.04
CA HIS A 16 23.51 21.06 -20.11
C HIS A 16 23.05 19.64 -20.51
N ILE A 17 22.55 19.50 -21.74
CA ILE A 17 22.09 18.25 -22.36
C ILE A 17 22.71 18.15 -23.77
N PRO A 18 23.94 17.64 -23.91
CA PRO A 18 24.66 17.57 -25.19
C PRO A 18 23.87 16.91 -26.32
N GLU A 19 23.15 15.85 -26.01
CA GLU A 19 22.38 15.05 -26.97
C GLU A 19 21.21 15.85 -27.57
N PHE A 20 20.77 16.90 -26.88
CA PHE A 20 19.69 17.79 -27.35
C PHE A 20 20.20 18.87 -28.30
N ALA A 21 21.50 19.01 -28.54
CA ALA A 21 22.02 19.97 -29.50
C ALA A 21 21.37 19.82 -30.89
N ALA A 22 21.09 18.59 -31.33
CA ALA A 22 20.39 18.35 -32.60
C ALA A 22 18.93 18.86 -32.61
N LEU A 23 18.30 18.99 -31.45
CA LEU A 23 16.94 19.50 -31.29
C LEU A 23 16.91 21.03 -31.19
N PHE A 24 17.94 21.63 -30.60
CA PHE A 24 18.01 23.06 -30.26
C PHE A 24 19.04 23.83 -31.10
N ALA A 25 19.05 23.60 -32.41
CA ALA A 25 19.88 24.33 -33.37
C ALA A 25 21.40 24.35 -33.01
N GLY A 26 21.90 23.29 -32.40
CA GLY A 26 23.29 23.14 -31.96
C GLY A 26 23.56 23.52 -30.50
N ASP A 27 22.59 24.10 -29.78
CA ASP A 27 22.76 24.50 -28.39
C ASP A 27 22.52 23.32 -27.42
N ALA A 28 23.52 22.99 -26.63
CA ALA A 28 23.44 21.98 -25.57
C ALA A 28 22.97 22.57 -24.23
N MET A 29 22.92 23.90 -24.08
CA MET A 29 22.54 24.58 -22.83
C MET A 29 21.06 24.96 -22.87
N ILE A 30 20.19 24.09 -22.40
CA ILE A 30 18.74 24.33 -22.50
C ILE A 30 18.26 25.17 -21.32
N PRO A 31 17.52 26.28 -21.53
CA PRO A 31 16.92 27.03 -20.43
C PRO A 31 16.02 26.12 -19.58
N ALA A 32 16.21 26.11 -18.25
CA ALA A 32 15.42 25.28 -17.34
C ALA A 32 13.93 25.68 -17.37
N ALA A 33 13.63 26.95 -17.62
CA ALA A 33 12.27 27.44 -17.82
C ALA A 33 11.55 26.79 -19.02
N LEU A 34 12.31 26.44 -20.07
CA LEU A 34 11.80 25.75 -21.25
C LEU A 34 11.58 24.25 -20.98
N LEU A 35 12.46 23.60 -20.22
CA LEU A 35 12.23 22.23 -19.76
C LEU A 35 11.08 22.14 -18.73
N GLY A 36 10.89 23.19 -17.95
CA GLY A 36 9.85 23.31 -16.92
C GLY A 36 8.42 23.41 -17.47
N THR A 37 8.24 23.54 -18.78
CA THR A 37 6.92 23.40 -19.42
C THR A 37 6.56 21.94 -19.71
N GLY A 38 7.44 21.00 -19.37
CA GLY A 38 7.19 19.57 -19.51
C GLY A 38 7.38 19.03 -20.93
N SER A 39 7.54 17.70 -21.00
CA SER A 39 7.81 16.93 -22.21
C SER A 39 6.88 15.73 -22.33
N LEU A 40 6.21 15.59 -23.47
CA LEU A 40 5.46 14.40 -23.86
C LEU A 40 6.23 13.66 -24.96
N VAL A 41 6.66 12.43 -24.67
CA VAL A 41 7.42 11.59 -25.61
C VAL A 41 6.52 10.45 -26.09
N LEU A 42 6.25 10.36 -27.38
CA LEU A 42 5.37 9.36 -28.00
C LEU A 42 6.11 8.52 -29.03
N GLY A 43 5.75 7.26 -29.19
CA GLY A 43 6.44 6.33 -30.10
C GLY A 43 6.30 4.87 -29.70
N GLY A 44 6.21 3.94 -30.66
CA GLY A 44 6.13 2.51 -30.38
C GLY A 44 7.37 1.93 -29.68
N THR A 45 7.30 0.64 -29.33
CA THR A 45 8.46 -0.11 -28.80
C THR A 45 9.62 -0.10 -29.81
N GLY A 46 10.86 0.01 -29.31
CA GLY A 46 12.06 0.01 -30.16
C GLY A 46 12.22 1.25 -31.06
N SER A 47 11.48 2.34 -30.81
CA SER A 47 11.63 3.57 -31.60
C SER A 47 12.77 4.49 -31.11
N GLY A 48 13.36 4.19 -29.95
CA GLY A 48 14.45 4.97 -29.35
C GLY A 48 14.05 6.03 -28.34
N LYS A 49 12.74 6.17 -27.98
CA LYS A 49 12.25 7.21 -27.03
C LYS A 49 13.11 7.37 -25.77
N THR A 50 13.35 6.27 -25.07
CA THR A 50 14.03 6.25 -23.77
C THR A 50 15.48 6.71 -23.94
N ALA A 51 16.22 6.07 -24.84
CA ALA A 51 17.61 6.43 -25.15
C ALA A 51 17.79 7.83 -25.75
N SER A 52 16.82 8.32 -26.52
CA SER A 52 16.92 9.60 -27.24
C SER A 52 16.47 10.81 -26.41
N ILE A 53 15.49 10.66 -25.52
CA ILE A 53 14.92 11.80 -24.77
C ILE A 53 15.03 11.60 -23.27
N VAL A 54 14.51 10.47 -22.76
CA VAL A 54 14.37 10.27 -21.31
C VAL A 54 15.73 10.19 -20.63
N ILE A 55 16.65 9.38 -21.17
CA ILE A 55 18.00 9.19 -20.62
C ILE A 55 18.81 10.50 -20.69
N PRO A 56 18.95 11.19 -21.84
CA PRO A 56 19.69 12.45 -21.89
C PRO A 56 19.15 13.52 -20.94
N LEU A 57 17.81 13.66 -20.86
CA LEU A 57 17.19 14.59 -19.92
C LEU A 57 17.53 14.21 -18.47
N LEU A 58 17.38 12.94 -18.10
CA LEU A 58 17.73 12.43 -16.77
C LEU A 58 19.21 12.70 -16.43
N LYS A 59 20.13 12.40 -17.35
CA LYS A 59 21.58 12.68 -17.20
C LYS A 59 21.82 14.17 -16.95
N GLY A 60 21.21 15.05 -17.74
CA GLY A 60 21.33 16.50 -17.60
C GLY A 60 20.84 17.01 -16.24
N LEU A 61 19.69 16.51 -15.78
CA LEU A 61 19.11 16.88 -14.48
C LEU A 61 19.93 16.39 -13.29
N LEU A 62 20.50 15.18 -13.36
CA LEU A 62 21.34 14.62 -12.30
C LEU A 62 22.65 15.41 -12.12
N ARG A 63 23.26 15.84 -13.23
CA ARG A 63 24.49 16.64 -13.26
C ARG A 63 24.26 18.10 -12.89
N HIS A 64 23.07 18.63 -13.14
CA HIS A 64 22.76 20.04 -12.87
C HIS A 64 22.90 20.36 -11.38
N ARG A 65 23.80 21.29 -11.05
CA ARG A 65 24.08 21.75 -9.68
C ARG A 65 24.42 20.60 -8.72
N GLN A 66 25.09 19.57 -9.22
CA GLN A 66 25.47 18.41 -8.40
C GLN A 66 26.33 18.81 -7.18
N ASP A 67 27.17 19.83 -7.33
CA ASP A 67 28.03 20.36 -6.26
C ASP A 67 27.32 21.31 -5.28
N ASP A 68 26.04 21.62 -5.51
CA ASP A 68 25.21 22.45 -4.64
C ASP A 68 24.10 21.59 -4.01
N PRO A 69 24.27 21.12 -2.75
CA PRO A 69 23.26 20.35 -2.04
C PRO A 69 21.90 21.04 -1.95
N GLY A 70 21.83 22.37 -1.99
CA GLY A 70 20.59 23.15 -1.98
C GLY A 70 19.94 23.27 -3.37
N GLY A 71 20.73 23.22 -4.43
CA GLY A 71 20.31 23.40 -5.83
C GLY A 71 20.03 22.11 -6.60
N ARG A 72 20.64 20.97 -6.21
CA ARG A 72 20.47 19.67 -6.88
C ARG A 72 19.00 19.24 -6.97
N PHE A 73 18.58 18.64 -8.08
CA PHE A 73 17.18 18.23 -8.26
C PHE A 73 16.72 17.18 -7.23
N ALA A 74 15.47 17.28 -6.78
CA ALA A 74 14.75 16.13 -6.23
C ALA A 74 13.91 15.48 -7.32
N MET A 75 13.90 14.15 -7.40
CA MET A 75 13.33 13.47 -8.57
C MET A 75 12.50 12.27 -8.15
N LEU A 76 11.38 12.06 -8.85
CA LEU A 76 10.65 10.79 -8.89
C LEU A 76 10.79 10.21 -10.29
N VAL A 77 11.40 9.03 -10.39
CA VAL A 77 11.61 8.28 -11.63
C VAL A 77 10.83 6.98 -11.55
N ILE A 78 9.90 6.76 -12.47
CA ILE A 78 9.18 5.48 -12.61
C ILE A 78 9.81 4.72 -13.78
N ASP A 79 10.43 3.58 -13.47
CA ASP A 79 11.32 2.82 -14.35
C ASP A 79 10.85 1.36 -14.51
N PRO A 80 9.75 1.11 -15.26
CA PRO A 80 9.17 -0.21 -15.42
C PRO A 80 10.00 -1.18 -16.27
N LYS A 81 11.02 -0.69 -16.98
CA LYS A 81 11.93 -1.51 -17.79
C LYS A 81 13.26 -1.77 -17.12
N ALA A 82 13.49 -1.20 -15.94
CA ALA A 82 14.77 -1.24 -15.26
C ALA A 82 15.94 -0.67 -16.09
N GLU A 83 15.67 0.30 -16.97
CA GLU A 83 16.69 0.93 -17.83
C GLU A 83 17.24 2.23 -17.21
N LEU A 84 16.45 2.89 -16.37
CA LEU A 84 16.78 4.22 -15.84
C LEU A 84 17.58 4.16 -14.54
N LEU A 85 17.41 3.12 -13.71
CA LEU A 85 18.14 3.01 -12.44
C LEU A 85 19.65 2.99 -12.63
N ASP A 86 20.15 2.27 -13.63
CA ASP A 86 21.60 2.19 -13.89
C ASP A 86 22.15 3.53 -14.37
N VAL A 87 21.38 4.27 -15.16
CA VAL A 87 21.69 5.67 -15.53
C VAL A 87 21.77 6.55 -14.28
N VAL A 88 20.82 6.43 -13.36
CA VAL A 88 20.83 7.17 -12.09
C VAL A 88 22.07 6.82 -11.27
N ARG A 89 22.34 5.54 -11.04
CA ARG A 89 23.52 5.08 -10.28
C ARG A 89 24.82 5.64 -10.85
N ALA A 90 24.95 5.63 -12.18
CA ALA A 90 26.14 6.10 -12.85
C ALA A 90 26.33 7.63 -12.77
N HIS A 91 25.27 8.42 -12.55
CA HIS A 91 25.30 9.88 -12.73
C HIS A 91 24.83 10.70 -11.53
N ILE A 92 24.34 10.08 -10.45
CA ILE A 92 23.80 10.79 -9.28
C ILE A 92 24.86 11.53 -8.45
N GLY A 93 26.13 11.13 -8.59
CA GLY A 93 27.28 11.73 -7.90
C GLY A 93 27.45 11.32 -6.45
N ASP A 94 26.35 11.36 -5.69
CA ASP A 94 26.25 11.03 -4.27
C ASP A 94 25.25 9.86 -4.11
N PRO A 95 25.74 8.63 -3.84
CA PRO A 95 24.89 7.45 -3.70
C PRO A 95 23.84 7.54 -2.59
N GLU A 96 24.07 8.35 -1.54
CA GLU A 96 23.12 8.50 -0.43
C GLU A 96 21.85 9.27 -0.83
N ARG A 97 21.87 9.91 -1.99
CA ARG A 97 20.68 10.55 -2.58
C ARG A 97 19.71 9.55 -3.20
N LEU A 98 20.18 8.37 -3.56
CA LEU A 98 19.39 7.39 -4.27
C LEU A 98 18.48 6.65 -3.29
N VAL A 99 17.19 6.66 -3.57
CA VAL A 99 16.22 5.78 -2.91
C VAL A 99 15.62 4.90 -3.98
N VAL A 100 15.88 3.59 -3.90
CA VAL A 100 15.27 2.59 -4.79
C VAL A 100 14.06 1.99 -4.09
N LEU A 101 12.93 1.93 -4.80
CA LEU A 101 11.68 1.36 -4.34
C LEU A 101 11.22 0.29 -5.33
N GLY A 102 10.60 -0.77 -4.82
CA GLY A 102 9.99 -1.84 -5.62
C GLY A 102 10.75 -3.17 -5.60
N GLU A 103 12.05 -3.14 -5.25
CA GLU A 103 12.88 -4.32 -5.01
C GLU A 103 12.60 -4.95 -3.64
N GLU A 104 12.87 -6.25 -3.49
CA GLU A 104 12.79 -6.92 -2.19
C GLU A 104 13.80 -6.30 -1.21
N GLY A 105 13.34 -6.00 0.02
CA GLY A 105 14.17 -5.31 1.03
C GLY A 105 14.24 -3.80 0.89
N SER A 106 13.61 -3.20 -0.14
CA SER A 106 13.44 -1.74 -0.23
C SER A 106 12.74 -1.20 1.03
N PRO A 107 13.08 0.03 1.46
CA PRO A 107 12.34 0.65 2.56
C PRO A 107 10.88 0.91 2.13
N SER A 108 9.97 0.88 3.09
CA SER A 108 8.58 1.26 2.86
C SER A 108 8.43 2.79 2.83
N VAL A 109 7.45 3.30 2.10
CA VAL A 109 7.15 4.73 2.04
C VAL A 109 6.15 5.08 3.14
N ASP A 110 6.45 6.10 3.93
CA ASP A 110 5.56 6.59 4.98
C ASP A 110 4.35 7.30 4.38
N PHE A 111 3.19 6.63 4.38
CA PHE A 111 1.98 7.18 3.83
C PHE A 111 1.40 8.33 4.68
N HIS A 112 1.65 8.32 5.99
CA HIS A 112 1.15 9.31 6.94
C HIS A 112 2.21 10.37 7.29
N GLU A 113 3.14 10.64 6.38
CA GLU A 113 4.22 11.61 6.59
C GLU A 113 3.70 12.97 7.09
N GLY A 114 4.30 13.45 8.18
CA GLY A 114 3.94 14.72 8.83
C GLY A 114 2.65 14.72 9.65
N ALA A 115 1.87 13.65 9.64
CA ALA A 115 0.63 13.53 10.42
C ALA A 115 0.62 12.34 11.40
N ARG A 116 1.66 11.50 11.37
CA ARG A 116 1.82 10.37 12.28
C ARG A 116 1.70 10.80 13.74
N GLY A 117 0.92 10.05 14.52
CA GLY A 117 0.64 10.34 15.93
C GLY A 117 -0.35 11.48 16.20
N SER A 118 -0.67 12.30 15.19
CA SER A 118 -1.72 13.33 15.28
C SER A 118 -3.07 12.87 14.72
N MET A 119 -3.06 11.91 13.80
CA MET A 119 -4.28 11.34 13.24
C MET A 119 -4.82 10.21 14.12
N SER A 120 -6.13 10.25 14.34
CA SER A 120 -6.85 9.07 14.79
C SER A 120 -6.80 7.98 13.71
N PRO A 121 -6.95 6.69 14.08
CA PRO A 121 -6.95 5.62 13.09
C PRO A 121 -8.07 5.74 12.05
N MET A 122 -9.18 6.39 12.39
CA MET A 122 -10.27 6.68 11.44
C MET A 122 -9.85 7.74 10.43
N GLU A 123 -9.26 8.85 10.87
CA GLU A 123 -8.75 9.89 9.97
C GLU A 123 -7.65 9.35 9.05
N ALA A 124 -6.80 8.47 9.58
CA ALA A 124 -5.79 7.78 8.80
C ALA A 124 -6.41 6.88 7.71
N PHE A 125 -7.45 6.13 8.04
CA PHE A 125 -8.19 5.32 7.07
C PHE A 125 -8.89 6.16 6.00
N ASP A 126 -9.57 7.23 6.41
CA ASP A 126 -10.20 8.15 5.47
C ASP A 126 -9.17 8.78 4.53
N HIS A 127 -8.01 9.18 5.07
CA HIS A 127 -6.87 9.66 4.29
C HIS A 127 -6.33 8.58 3.35
N ALA A 128 -6.25 7.32 3.78
CA ALA A 128 -5.75 6.24 2.92
C ALA A 128 -6.72 5.92 1.77
N LEU A 129 -8.02 5.91 2.04
CA LEU A 129 -9.05 5.76 1.02
C LEU A 129 -9.05 6.91 0.00
N ASP A 130 -8.82 8.14 0.44
CA ASP A 130 -8.73 9.31 -0.44
C ASP A 130 -7.66 9.15 -1.53
N PHE A 131 -6.55 8.47 -1.22
CA PHE A 131 -5.42 8.29 -2.13
C PHE A 131 -5.51 7.01 -2.95
N LEU A 132 -5.90 5.91 -2.32
CA LEU A 132 -5.89 4.59 -2.96
C LEU A 132 -7.16 4.30 -3.75
N SER A 133 -8.27 4.96 -3.43
CA SER A 133 -9.57 4.76 -4.09
C SER A 133 -10.26 6.10 -4.39
N PRO A 134 -9.60 7.04 -5.10
CA PRO A 134 -10.20 8.34 -5.43
C PRO A 134 -11.48 8.19 -6.25
N ASP A 135 -11.55 7.15 -7.08
CA ASP A 135 -12.70 6.85 -7.94
C ASP A 135 -13.96 6.58 -7.10
N ALA A 136 -13.82 5.80 -6.03
CA ALA A 136 -14.93 5.49 -5.14
C ALA A 136 -15.57 6.72 -4.49
N ARG A 137 -14.79 7.76 -4.21
CA ARG A 137 -15.35 9.03 -3.70
C ARG A 137 -15.91 9.91 -4.82
N ARG A 138 -15.32 9.86 -6.02
CA ARG A 138 -15.88 10.59 -7.19
C ARG A 138 -17.24 10.05 -7.56
N SER A 139 -17.41 8.74 -7.61
CA SER A 139 -18.70 8.11 -7.90
C SER A 139 -19.74 8.37 -6.79
N VAL A 140 -19.31 8.49 -5.52
CA VAL A 140 -20.18 9.00 -4.45
C VAL A 140 -20.61 10.45 -4.68
N ARG A 141 -19.79 11.29 -5.32
CA ARG A 141 -20.13 12.71 -5.55
C ARG A 141 -20.95 12.94 -6.82
N SER A 142 -20.81 12.12 -7.84
CA SER A 142 -21.46 12.31 -9.13
C SER A 142 -22.95 11.93 -9.15
N GLY A 143 -23.49 11.40 -8.05
CA GLY A 143 -24.93 11.18 -7.91
C GLY A 143 -25.51 10.04 -8.76
N GLY A 144 -24.67 9.10 -9.22
CA GLY A 144 -25.12 7.94 -10.00
C GLY A 144 -25.92 6.94 -9.16
N ASP A 145 -26.62 6.00 -9.83
CA ASP A 145 -27.46 4.96 -9.21
C ASP A 145 -26.71 4.08 -8.18
N ASN A 146 -25.37 4.11 -8.19
CA ASN A 146 -24.52 3.39 -7.25
C ASN A 146 -24.07 4.19 -6.01
N GLN A 147 -24.42 5.49 -5.91
CA GLN A 147 -23.97 6.37 -4.82
C GLN A 147 -24.35 5.82 -3.45
N TYR A 148 -25.60 5.34 -3.29
CA TYR A 148 -26.07 4.76 -2.04
C TYR A 148 -25.20 3.58 -1.59
N TRP A 149 -24.94 2.65 -2.51
CA TRP A 149 -24.15 1.44 -2.23
C TRP A 149 -22.70 1.78 -1.87
N GLN A 150 -22.13 2.81 -2.50
CA GLN A 150 -20.78 3.26 -2.22
C GLN A 150 -20.64 3.95 -0.87
N MET A 151 -21.59 4.83 -0.52
CA MET A 151 -21.62 5.45 0.81
C MET A 151 -21.77 4.40 1.91
N ALA A 152 -22.68 3.45 1.73
CA ALA A 152 -22.89 2.39 2.70
C ALA A 152 -21.69 1.43 2.81
N GLY A 153 -21.01 1.11 1.69
CA GLY A 153 -19.77 0.34 1.70
C GLY A 153 -18.62 1.09 2.42
N MET A 154 -18.47 2.39 2.17
CA MET A 154 -17.50 3.23 2.88
C MET A 154 -17.78 3.29 4.39
N ASP A 155 -19.04 3.44 4.79
CA ASP A 155 -19.43 3.50 6.19
C ASP A 155 -19.22 2.15 6.90
N LEU A 156 -19.50 1.03 6.24
CA LEU A 156 -19.16 -0.31 6.74
C LEU A 156 -17.64 -0.45 6.94
N ALA A 157 -16.86 -0.03 5.95
CA ALA A 157 -15.40 -0.09 6.03
C ALA A 157 -14.85 0.74 7.20
N ARG A 158 -15.34 1.98 7.37
CA ARG A 158 -15.02 2.85 8.51
C ARG A 158 -15.37 2.18 9.84
N GLN A 159 -16.58 1.64 9.96
CA GLN A 159 -17.05 0.99 11.17
C GLN A 159 -16.15 -0.18 11.60
N LEU A 160 -15.72 -1.01 10.64
CA LEU A 160 -14.80 -2.11 10.91
C LEU A 160 -13.42 -1.64 11.37
N VAL A 161 -12.90 -0.59 10.73
CA VAL A 161 -11.64 0.05 11.15
C VAL A 161 -11.76 0.63 12.56
N GLY A 162 -12.87 1.31 12.85
CA GLY A 162 -13.16 1.86 14.18
C GLY A 162 -13.29 0.79 15.26
N LEU A 163 -13.86 -0.37 14.92
CA LEU A 163 -13.95 -1.54 15.80
C LEU A 163 -12.55 -2.05 16.16
N VAL A 164 -11.70 -2.27 15.15
CA VAL A 164 -10.34 -2.76 15.32
C VAL A 164 -9.51 -1.81 16.17
N ALA A 165 -9.58 -0.50 15.87
CA ALA A 165 -8.92 0.53 16.68
C ALA A 165 -9.38 0.53 18.15
N ALA A 166 -10.68 0.31 18.40
CA ALA A 166 -11.22 0.23 19.75
C ALA A 166 -10.73 -1.01 20.50
N ILE A 167 -10.69 -2.18 19.84
CA ILE A 167 -10.16 -3.43 20.39
C ILE A 167 -8.69 -3.27 20.77
N GLU A 168 -7.86 -2.71 19.89
CA GLU A 168 -6.45 -2.46 20.19
C GLU A 168 -6.26 -1.49 21.36
N SER A 169 -7.05 -0.41 21.41
CA SER A 169 -7.00 0.57 22.51
C SER A 169 -7.38 -0.06 23.85
N ALA A 170 -8.42 -0.89 23.87
CA ALA A 170 -8.82 -1.66 25.05
C ALA A 170 -7.71 -2.63 25.48
N GLY A 171 -7.12 -3.37 24.53
CA GLY A 171 -5.98 -4.26 24.77
C GLY A 171 -4.78 -3.53 25.39
N ARG A 172 -4.39 -2.37 24.83
CA ARG A 172 -3.32 -1.52 25.38
C ARG A 172 -3.63 -1.04 26.79
N THR A 173 -4.88 -0.68 27.06
CA THR A 173 -5.32 -0.22 28.38
C THR A 173 -5.21 -1.35 29.41
N VAL A 174 -5.68 -2.55 29.08
CA VAL A 174 -5.57 -3.74 29.94
C VAL A 174 -4.09 -4.07 30.22
N VAL A 175 -3.25 -4.12 29.18
CA VAL A 175 -1.80 -4.36 29.35
C VAL A 175 -1.14 -3.26 30.19
N GLY A 176 -1.53 -1.99 30.01
CA GLY A 176 -1.01 -0.87 30.79
C GLY A 176 -1.47 -0.88 32.25
N MET A 177 -2.69 -1.33 32.53
CA MET A 177 -3.19 -1.55 33.90
C MET A 177 -2.44 -2.70 34.58
N LEU A 178 -2.21 -3.78 33.84
CA LEU A 178 -1.45 -4.94 34.31
C LEU A 178 0.01 -4.59 34.61
N ARG A 179 0.71 -3.86 33.73
CA ARG A 179 2.07 -3.36 33.98
C ARG A 179 2.16 -2.41 35.16
N ARG A 180 1.17 -1.53 35.34
CA ARG A 180 1.12 -0.64 36.51
C ARG A 180 0.90 -1.43 37.79
N ARG A 181 0.08 -2.47 37.78
CA ARG A 181 -0.19 -3.30 38.95
C ARG A 181 1.04 -4.05 39.45
N ASP A 182 1.91 -4.52 38.56
CA ASP A 182 3.22 -5.10 38.92
C ASP A 182 4.20 -4.08 39.54
N MET A 183 3.99 -2.79 39.27
CA MET A 183 4.77 -1.70 39.87
C MET A 183 4.33 -1.36 41.31
N TRP A 184 3.14 -1.82 41.74
CA TRP A 184 2.59 -1.60 43.08
C TRP A 184 2.70 -2.82 43.99
N GLU A 185 2.97 -4.01 43.45
CA GLU A 185 3.27 -5.19 44.26
C GLU A 185 4.78 -5.22 44.57
N ASP A 186 5.19 -4.47 45.61
CA ASP A 186 6.50 -4.64 46.23
C ASP A 186 6.64 -6.11 46.66
N PRO A 187 7.61 -6.88 46.11
CA PRO A 187 7.78 -8.29 46.42
C PRO A 187 8.03 -8.55 47.91
N THR A 188 8.39 -7.53 48.69
CA THR A 188 8.58 -7.62 50.15
C THR A 188 7.29 -7.63 50.96
N THR A 189 6.14 -7.28 50.37
CA THR A 189 4.83 -7.26 51.07
C THR A 189 4.04 -8.57 51.00
N ARG A 190 4.62 -9.65 50.46
CA ARG A 190 3.96 -10.97 50.40
C ARG A 190 3.98 -11.70 51.76
N SER A 191 3.12 -11.27 52.68
CA SER A 191 2.62 -12.14 53.75
C SER A 191 1.14 -12.43 53.56
N ALA A 192 0.83 -13.68 53.20
CA ALA A 192 -0.49 -14.32 53.30
C ALA A 192 -1.67 -13.72 52.48
N ALA A 193 -1.52 -13.60 51.16
CA ALA A 193 -2.67 -13.37 50.27
C ALA A 193 -3.30 -14.70 49.77
N PRO A 194 -4.65 -14.78 49.61
CA PRO A 194 -5.35 -15.98 49.16
C PRO A 194 -5.09 -16.31 47.68
N GLU A 195 -5.31 -17.58 47.31
CA GLU A 195 -5.06 -18.12 45.97
C GLU A 195 -5.65 -17.26 44.83
N PRO A 196 -4.94 -17.14 43.69
CA PRO A 196 -5.40 -16.34 42.56
C PRO A 196 -6.69 -16.91 41.97
N SER A 197 -7.65 -16.03 41.67
CA SER A 197 -8.91 -16.43 41.04
C SER A 197 -8.70 -17.00 39.63
N PRO A 198 -9.57 -17.91 39.14
CA PRO A 198 -9.46 -18.48 37.79
C PRO A 198 -9.40 -17.43 36.68
N SER A 199 -10.06 -16.28 36.86
CA SER A 199 -10.00 -15.15 35.94
C SER A 199 -8.61 -14.48 35.91
N ARG A 200 -7.89 -14.42 37.05
CA ARG A 200 -6.51 -13.94 37.11
C ARG A 200 -5.55 -14.87 36.36
N VAL A 201 -5.72 -16.18 36.52
CA VAL A 201 -4.93 -17.19 35.81
C VAL A 201 -5.20 -17.18 34.31
N PHE A 202 -6.47 -17.04 33.89
CA PHE A 202 -6.84 -16.93 32.47
C PHE A 202 -6.27 -15.65 31.82
N MET A 203 -6.28 -14.52 32.54
CA MET A 203 -5.70 -13.26 32.06
C MET A 203 -4.16 -13.28 32.04
N GLU A 204 -3.50 -13.98 32.97
CA GLU A 204 -2.06 -14.24 32.89
C GLU A 204 -1.70 -15.20 31.74
N MET A 205 -2.57 -16.18 31.42
CA MET A 205 -2.42 -17.03 30.24
C MET A 205 -2.53 -16.22 28.94
N LEU A 206 -3.54 -15.36 28.83
CA LEU A 206 -3.70 -14.45 27.68
C LEU A 206 -2.56 -13.43 27.58
N TRP A 207 -2.01 -12.95 28.70
CA TRP A 207 -0.78 -12.15 28.72
C TRP A 207 0.37 -12.95 28.12
N GLN A 208 0.65 -14.17 28.60
CA GLN A 208 1.79 -14.93 28.12
C GLN A 208 1.65 -15.30 26.64
N VAL A 209 0.46 -15.67 26.18
CA VAL A 209 0.15 -15.92 24.76
C VAL A 209 0.28 -14.65 23.91
N GLY A 210 -0.25 -13.51 24.34
CA GLY A 210 -0.10 -12.23 23.65
C GLY A 210 1.34 -11.69 23.65
N GLY A 211 2.14 -12.04 24.65
CA GLY A 211 3.56 -11.72 24.75
C GLY A 211 4.46 -12.54 23.81
N PHE A 212 3.99 -13.69 23.29
CA PHE A 212 4.72 -14.48 22.28
C PHE A 212 4.80 -13.78 20.91
N PHE A 213 3.94 -12.80 20.65
CA PHE A 213 3.84 -12.11 19.35
C PHE A 213 4.53 -10.74 19.30
N GLN A 214 5.40 -10.42 20.27
CA GLN A 214 6.25 -9.23 20.17
C GLN A 214 7.51 -9.50 19.33
N PRO A 215 7.78 -8.73 18.27
CA PRO A 215 8.89 -8.99 17.34
C PRO A 215 10.28 -8.57 17.86
N GLN A 216 10.45 -8.29 19.16
CA GLN A 216 11.64 -7.57 19.66
C GLN A 216 12.72 -8.38 20.41
N GLU A 217 12.62 -9.70 20.59
CA GLU A 217 13.68 -10.44 21.31
C GLU A 217 14.16 -11.70 20.56
N THR A 218 15.40 -11.65 20.09
CA THR A 218 16.02 -12.65 19.20
C THR A 218 16.75 -13.80 19.90
N THR A 219 16.68 -13.96 21.23
CA THR A 219 17.48 -15.00 21.92
C THR A 219 16.65 -16.16 22.46
N LEU A 220 17.03 -17.38 22.03
CA LEU A 220 16.47 -18.66 22.48
C LEU A 220 16.53 -18.84 24.01
N ALA A 221 17.48 -18.18 24.67
CA ALA A 221 17.61 -18.18 26.13
C ALA A 221 16.43 -17.48 26.83
N ALA A 222 15.97 -16.34 26.30
CA ALA A 222 14.80 -15.63 26.82
C ALA A 222 13.51 -16.45 26.62
N PHE A 223 13.39 -17.10 25.46
CA PHE A 223 12.29 -18.03 25.15
C PHE A 223 12.25 -19.24 26.10
N ARG A 224 13.41 -19.90 26.32
CA ARG A 224 13.55 -21.01 27.28
C ARG A 224 13.23 -20.58 28.71
N GLY A 225 13.68 -19.40 29.12
CA GLY A 225 13.39 -18.83 30.45
C GLY A 225 11.88 -18.63 30.68
N ARG A 226 11.15 -18.15 29.67
CA ARG A 226 9.70 -17.94 29.76
C ARG A 226 8.92 -19.25 29.77
N ILE A 227 9.33 -20.27 28.99
CA ILE A 227 8.71 -21.61 29.05
C ILE A 227 8.95 -22.27 30.41
N ALA A 228 10.16 -22.18 30.97
CA ALA A 228 10.48 -22.72 32.28
C ALA A 228 9.66 -22.03 33.40
N MET A 229 9.50 -20.70 33.30
CA MET A 229 8.66 -19.92 34.22
C MET A 229 7.18 -20.30 34.11
N ALA A 230 6.63 -20.40 32.89
CA ALA A 230 5.24 -20.82 32.67
C ALA A 230 4.97 -22.23 33.22
N THR A 231 5.89 -23.16 32.98
CA THR A 231 5.82 -24.54 33.50
C THR A 231 5.84 -24.55 35.03
N SER A 232 6.71 -23.74 35.65
CA SER A 232 6.81 -23.58 37.11
C SER A 232 5.53 -23.01 37.75
N VAL A 233 4.85 -22.08 37.08
CA VAL A 233 3.59 -21.49 37.56
C VAL A 233 2.47 -22.54 37.50
N ILE A 234 2.40 -23.31 36.41
CA ILE A 234 1.42 -24.38 36.24
C ILE A 234 1.65 -25.52 37.25
N GLU A 235 2.90 -25.87 37.53
CA GLU A 235 3.27 -26.87 38.54
C GLU A 235 2.88 -26.43 39.96
N ARG A 236 3.13 -25.16 40.32
CA ARG A 236 2.70 -24.61 41.61
C ARG A 236 1.18 -24.61 41.78
N PHE A 237 0.45 -24.33 40.70
CA PHE A 237 -1.01 -24.43 40.68
C PHE A 237 -1.52 -25.88 40.88
N ALA A 238 -0.81 -26.86 40.31
CA ALA A 238 -1.14 -28.27 40.45
C ALA A 238 -0.87 -28.83 41.86
N VAL A 239 0.19 -28.34 42.52
CA VAL A 239 0.63 -28.77 43.86
C VAL A 239 -0.14 -28.08 44.99
N SER A 240 -0.45 -26.77 44.88
CA SER A 240 -1.25 -26.05 45.89
C SER A 240 -2.62 -26.71 46.14
N ASN A 241 -3.20 -27.28 45.08
CA ASN A 241 -4.48 -28.01 45.10
C ASN A 241 -4.37 -29.51 45.50
N GLN A 242 -3.24 -29.95 46.05
CA GLN A 242 -3.08 -31.28 46.67
C GLN A 242 -3.23 -31.26 48.20
N CYS A 243 -3.06 -30.11 48.86
CA CYS A 243 -3.04 -30.06 50.34
C CYS A 243 -4.43 -30.05 51.01
N THR A 244 -5.52 -29.97 50.25
CA THR A 244 -6.89 -29.86 50.79
C THR A 244 -7.70 -31.16 50.72
N ARG A 245 -7.12 -32.33 51.02
CA ARG A 245 -7.92 -33.57 51.25
C ARG A 245 -7.15 -34.69 51.97
N ARG A 246 -7.25 -34.72 53.31
CA ARG A 246 -7.27 -35.98 54.09
C ARG A 246 -8.71 -36.14 54.59
N GLY A 247 -9.42 -37.19 54.14
CA GLY A 247 -10.72 -37.55 54.70
C GLY A 247 -11.68 -38.22 53.71
N THR A 248 -11.77 -39.55 53.84
CA THR A 248 -12.91 -40.44 53.53
C THR A 248 -13.46 -40.53 52.09
N GLY A 249 -13.00 -41.56 51.38
CA GLY A 249 -13.86 -42.67 50.90
C GLY A 249 -15.12 -42.36 50.10
N ALA A 250 -15.01 -41.79 48.90
CA ALA A 250 -15.95 -42.00 47.80
C ALA A 250 -15.27 -41.65 46.46
N GLY A 251 -15.64 -42.35 45.39
CA GLY A 251 -15.00 -42.29 44.07
C GLY A 251 -14.75 -40.86 43.57
N VAL A 252 -13.50 -40.56 43.24
CA VAL A 252 -13.05 -39.23 42.82
C VAL A 252 -13.27 -39.04 41.33
N THR A 253 -14.26 -38.24 40.95
CA THR A 253 -14.36 -37.63 39.62
C THR A 253 -13.37 -36.47 39.55
N ILE A 254 -12.37 -36.60 38.67
CA ILE A 254 -11.40 -35.53 38.39
C ILE A 254 -12.11 -34.43 37.58
N PRO A 255 -12.09 -33.15 37.99
CA PRO A 255 -12.65 -32.06 37.20
C PRO A 255 -11.98 -32.01 35.81
N PRO A 256 -12.74 -31.86 34.71
CA PRO A 256 -12.22 -31.95 33.34
C PRO A 256 -10.97 -31.10 33.08
N GLY A 257 -10.97 -29.84 33.53
CA GLY A 257 -9.83 -28.92 33.36
C GLY A 257 -8.51 -29.36 34.02
N ARG A 258 -8.56 -30.28 34.99
CA ARG A 258 -7.36 -30.83 35.65
C ARG A 258 -6.67 -31.91 34.79
N ARG A 259 -7.43 -32.66 33.98
CA ARG A 259 -6.86 -33.63 33.01
C ARG A 259 -6.20 -32.92 31.83
N ASP A 260 -6.75 -31.78 31.42
CA ASP A 260 -6.27 -31.05 30.24
C ASP A 260 -5.00 -30.25 30.56
N ALA A 261 -4.93 -29.59 31.73
CA ALA A 261 -3.70 -28.95 32.20
C ALA A 261 -2.54 -29.96 32.38
N LEU A 262 -2.82 -31.15 32.90
CA LEU A 262 -1.81 -32.22 33.04
C LEU A 262 -1.40 -32.87 31.72
N ARG A 263 -2.21 -32.75 30.65
CA ARG A 263 -1.85 -33.21 29.29
C ARG A 263 -0.96 -32.19 28.59
N VAL A 264 -1.27 -30.89 28.72
CA VAL A 264 -0.43 -29.80 28.19
C VAL A 264 0.96 -29.81 28.85
N VAL A 265 1.03 -29.98 30.18
CA VAL A 265 2.32 -30.10 30.89
C VAL A 265 3.13 -31.32 30.46
N ARG A 266 2.48 -32.47 30.20
CA ARG A 266 3.16 -33.67 29.68
C ARG A 266 3.65 -33.51 28.25
N LEU A 267 2.91 -32.77 27.42
CA LEU A 267 3.28 -32.46 26.04
C LEU A 267 4.51 -31.53 26.01
N ILE A 268 4.47 -30.46 26.81
CA ILE A 268 5.58 -29.52 26.96
C ILE A 268 6.84 -30.23 27.50
N ARG A 269 6.70 -31.13 28.49
CA ARG A 269 7.82 -31.95 28.99
C ARG A 269 8.40 -32.90 27.94
N ARG A 270 7.57 -33.53 27.10
CA ARG A 270 8.06 -34.37 25.99
C ARG A 270 8.84 -33.55 24.97
N MET A 271 8.39 -32.34 24.66
CA MET A 271 9.04 -31.44 23.70
C MET A 271 10.37 -30.89 24.23
N VAL A 272 10.45 -30.54 25.52
CA VAL A 272 11.69 -30.06 26.15
C VAL A 272 12.73 -31.17 26.33
N ALA A 273 12.30 -32.43 26.49
CA ALA A 273 13.19 -33.56 26.67
C ALA A 273 13.85 -34.07 25.37
N THR A 274 13.41 -33.62 24.20
CA THR A 274 13.91 -34.10 22.90
C THR A 274 14.45 -32.95 22.07
N THR A 275 15.64 -32.39 22.37
CA THR A 275 16.31 -31.49 21.41
C THR A 275 17.84 -31.43 21.54
N GLU A 276 18.53 -32.26 20.75
CA GLU A 276 19.72 -31.85 19.98
C GLU A 276 19.38 -32.08 18.51
N TRP A 277 19.08 -31.01 17.75
CA TRP A 277 18.67 -31.11 16.34
C TRP A 277 19.43 -30.06 15.50
N PRO A 278 19.94 -30.42 14.30
CA PRO A 278 20.55 -29.49 13.33
C PRO A 278 19.59 -28.44 12.75
N ASP A 279 20.13 -27.32 12.27
CA ASP A 279 19.41 -26.09 11.88
C ASP A 279 18.41 -26.25 10.71
N ASP A 280 18.61 -27.24 9.86
CA ASP A 280 17.79 -27.57 8.68
C ASP A 280 16.47 -28.26 9.06
N MET A 281 16.43 -29.05 10.14
CA MET A 281 15.17 -29.56 10.70
C MET A 281 14.41 -28.51 11.54
N ARG A 282 15.04 -27.38 11.87
CA ARG A 282 14.44 -26.28 12.65
C ARG A 282 13.30 -25.59 11.87
N ASN A 283 13.44 -25.45 10.55
CA ASN A 283 12.42 -24.83 9.69
C ASN A 283 11.21 -25.77 9.47
N GLU A 284 11.45 -27.07 9.34
CA GLU A 284 10.36 -28.06 9.21
C GLU A 284 9.61 -28.22 10.54
N ALA A 285 10.32 -28.19 11.68
CA ALA A 285 9.72 -28.21 13.01
C ALA A 285 8.91 -26.94 13.32
N LEU A 286 9.37 -25.75 12.88
CA LEU A 286 8.61 -24.50 12.98
C LEU A 286 7.37 -24.50 12.07
N ARG A 287 7.48 -25.03 10.84
CA ARG A 287 6.33 -25.21 9.94
C ARG A 287 5.33 -26.22 10.49
N THR A 288 5.80 -27.29 11.11
CA THR A 288 4.97 -28.29 11.80
C THR A 288 4.34 -27.68 13.05
N TRP A 289 5.06 -26.85 13.79
CA TRP A 289 4.53 -26.11 14.95
C TRP A 289 3.43 -25.12 14.57
N PHE A 290 3.60 -24.33 13.50
CA PHE A 290 2.54 -23.44 13.02
C PHE A 290 1.30 -24.24 12.57
N ARG A 291 1.51 -25.37 11.90
CA ARG A 291 0.44 -26.28 11.46
C ARG A 291 -0.30 -26.93 12.64
N ASP A 292 0.43 -27.33 13.68
CA ASP A 292 -0.12 -27.96 14.89
C ASP A 292 -0.79 -26.94 15.83
N VAL A 293 -0.31 -25.70 15.87
CA VAL A 293 -0.98 -24.60 16.59
C VAL A 293 -2.28 -24.23 15.90
N ASP A 294 -2.31 -24.17 14.56
CA ASP A 294 -3.54 -24.01 13.77
C ASP A 294 -4.53 -25.14 14.07
N LEU A 295 -4.10 -26.40 13.93
CA LEU A 295 -4.94 -27.58 14.19
C LEU A 295 -5.50 -27.61 15.62
N ASN A 296 -4.75 -27.13 16.61
CA ASN A 296 -5.20 -27.07 18.01
C ASN A 296 -6.10 -25.87 18.31
N MET A 297 -5.93 -24.73 17.64
CA MET A 297 -6.86 -23.60 17.71
C MET A 297 -8.21 -23.96 17.06
N THR A 298 -8.20 -24.70 15.95
CA THR A 298 -9.40 -25.30 15.35
C THR A 298 -10.07 -26.27 16.33
N ALA A 299 -9.31 -27.12 17.03
CA ALA A 299 -9.86 -28.04 18.02
C ALA A 299 -10.44 -27.35 19.28
N ILE A 300 -9.86 -26.21 19.70
CA ILE A 300 -10.37 -25.40 20.81
C ILE A 300 -11.68 -24.68 20.39
N ALA A 301 -11.74 -24.16 19.16
CA ALA A 301 -12.96 -23.59 18.58
C ALA A 301 -14.08 -24.65 18.47
N GLU A 302 -13.74 -25.86 18.03
CA GLU A 302 -14.65 -27.01 17.94
C GLU A 302 -15.15 -27.49 19.32
N GLN A 303 -14.37 -27.32 20.40
CA GLN A 303 -14.82 -27.64 21.76
C GLN A 303 -15.65 -26.53 22.41
N LEU A 304 -15.38 -25.26 22.09
CA LEU A 304 -16.25 -24.14 22.48
C LEU A 304 -17.63 -24.24 21.80
N TRP A 305 -17.68 -24.76 20.57
CA TRP A 305 -18.89 -25.12 19.83
C TRP A 305 -19.77 -26.16 20.56
N ARG A 306 -19.19 -27.27 21.03
CA ARG A 306 -19.93 -28.30 21.81
C ARG A 306 -20.52 -27.77 23.11
N ARG A 307 -20.02 -26.65 23.61
CA ARG A 307 -20.41 -26.04 24.88
C ARG A 307 -21.57 -25.04 24.75
N TYR A 308 -21.86 -24.55 23.53
CA TYR A 308 -22.92 -23.56 23.25
C TYR A 308 -23.68 -23.86 21.94
N PRO A 309 -24.59 -24.85 21.92
CA PRO A 309 -25.35 -25.19 20.72
C PRO A 309 -26.45 -24.13 20.46
N SER A 310 -26.23 -23.23 19.49
CA SER A 310 -27.32 -22.45 18.91
C SER A 310 -28.05 -23.29 17.86
N SER A 311 -29.29 -23.67 18.16
CA SER A 311 -30.35 -24.11 17.23
C SER A 311 -29.91 -24.95 16.01
N GLY A 312 -29.72 -26.26 16.23
CA GLY A 312 -30.37 -27.32 15.45
C GLY A 312 -30.18 -27.50 13.92
N THR A 313 -29.34 -26.73 13.21
CA THR A 313 -29.11 -27.00 11.77
C THR A 313 -27.62 -27.18 11.42
N PRO A 314 -27.21 -28.26 10.73
CA PRO A 314 -25.78 -28.62 10.51
C PRO A 314 -25.03 -27.77 9.46
N GLU A 315 -25.69 -26.83 8.77
CA GLU A 315 -25.12 -26.16 7.59
C GLU A 315 -24.56 -24.75 7.85
N ALA A 316 -24.59 -24.25 9.09
CA ALA A 316 -24.07 -22.93 9.46
C ALA A 316 -22.55 -22.78 9.82
N PRO A 317 -21.67 -23.81 9.85
CA PRO A 317 -20.38 -23.69 10.55
C PRO A 317 -19.20 -23.16 9.71
N VAL A 318 -19.39 -22.88 8.42
CA VAL A 318 -18.28 -22.50 7.53
C VAL A 318 -17.80 -21.08 7.83
N GLY A 319 -18.69 -20.11 8.05
CA GLY A 319 -18.31 -18.70 8.27
C GLY A 319 -17.63 -18.37 9.59
N GLN A 320 -17.99 -19.03 10.69
CA GLN A 320 -17.39 -18.75 12.01
C GLN A 320 -15.95 -19.26 12.12
N THR A 321 -15.67 -20.42 11.52
CA THR A 321 -14.31 -20.97 11.42
C THR A 321 -13.47 -20.10 10.49
N LEU A 322 -14.02 -19.68 9.34
CA LEU A 322 -13.39 -18.74 8.43
C LEU A 322 -13.06 -17.38 9.07
N LEU A 323 -13.93 -16.86 9.94
CA LEU A 323 -13.69 -15.60 10.66
C LEU A 323 -12.55 -15.72 11.67
N LEU A 324 -12.44 -16.85 12.36
CA LEU A 324 -11.37 -17.09 13.33
C LEU A 324 -10.02 -17.32 12.63
N ASP A 325 -10.02 -18.12 11.56
CA ASP A 325 -8.83 -18.37 10.74
C ASP A 325 -8.36 -17.08 10.04
N ALA A 326 -9.30 -16.26 9.54
CA ALA A 326 -8.98 -14.94 8.98
C ALA A 326 -8.44 -13.97 10.05
N PHE A 327 -8.95 -14.02 11.29
CA PHE A 327 -8.43 -13.21 12.39
C PHE A 327 -7.02 -13.64 12.81
N VAL A 328 -6.72 -14.94 12.84
CA VAL A 328 -5.38 -15.46 13.16
C VAL A 328 -4.38 -15.11 12.05
N ALA A 329 -4.74 -15.33 10.79
CA ALA A 329 -3.88 -15.01 9.63
C ALA A 329 -3.54 -13.52 9.53
N THR A 330 -4.46 -12.63 9.94
CA THR A 330 -4.28 -11.17 9.88
C THR A 330 -3.43 -10.60 11.02
N ASN A 331 -3.08 -11.41 12.02
CA ASN A 331 -2.20 -11.05 13.13
C ASN A 331 -0.74 -11.54 12.96
N ALA A 332 -0.38 -12.05 11.78
CA ALA A 332 0.99 -12.47 11.50
C ALA A 332 1.98 -11.27 11.51
N PRO A 333 3.23 -11.45 11.96
CA PRO A 333 4.25 -10.41 11.90
C PRO A 333 4.40 -9.84 10.49
N GLY A 334 4.28 -8.53 10.33
CA GLY A 334 4.36 -7.84 9.04
C GLY A 334 3.03 -7.64 8.31
N SER A 335 1.89 -8.04 8.90
CA SER A 335 0.58 -7.69 8.36
C SER A 335 0.28 -6.19 8.48
N SER A 336 -0.42 -5.64 7.49
CA SER A 336 -0.94 -4.26 7.52
C SER A 336 -1.86 -4.07 8.72
N TRP A 337 -1.89 -2.88 9.32
CA TRP A 337 -2.91 -2.52 10.33
C TRP A 337 -4.35 -2.72 9.79
N TYR A 338 -4.52 -2.61 8.47
CA TYR A 338 -5.79 -2.87 7.77
C TYR A 338 -6.09 -4.35 7.50
N ALA A 339 -5.14 -5.26 7.74
CA ALA A 339 -5.35 -6.69 7.53
C ALA A 339 -6.46 -7.24 8.43
N GLN A 340 -6.51 -6.83 9.71
CA GLN A 340 -7.55 -7.29 10.65
C GLN A 340 -8.98 -6.91 10.21
N PRO A 341 -9.30 -5.64 9.86
CA PRO A 341 -10.61 -5.30 9.29
C PRO A 341 -10.95 -6.09 8.04
N ALA A 342 -9.98 -6.35 7.17
CA ALA A 342 -10.20 -7.14 5.96
C ALA A 342 -10.41 -8.63 6.21
N GLY A 343 -9.77 -9.24 7.19
CA GLY A 343 -10.06 -10.63 7.57
C GLY A 343 -11.52 -10.78 7.99
N LEU A 344 -12.02 -9.83 8.80
CA LEU A 344 -13.43 -9.79 9.18
C LEU A 344 -14.35 -9.62 7.97
N LEU A 345 -14.00 -8.72 7.05
CA LEU A 345 -14.80 -8.43 5.86
C LEU A 345 -14.76 -9.56 4.82
N ALA A 346 -13.62 -10.23 4.65
CA ALA A 346 -13.47 -11.41 3.79
C ALA A 346 -14.26 -12.61 4.34
N GLY A 347 -14.25 -12.82 5.66
CA GLY A 347 -15.09 -13.83 6.31
C GLY A 347 -16.59 -13.54 6.09
N LEU A 348 -16.99 -12.27 6.25
CA LEU A 348 -18.36 -11.83 5.95
C LEU A 348 -18.75 -12.08 4.48
N LEU A 349 -17.88 -11.74 3.53
CA LEU A 349 -18.12 -11.97 2.11
C LEU A 349 -18.19 -13.45 1.74
N ALA A 350 -17.32 -14.28 2.32
CA ALA A 350 -17.34 -15.72 2.09
C ALA A 350 -18.68 -16.32 2.52
N SER A 351 -19.19 -15.97 3.71
CA SER A 351 -20.52 -16.37 4.17
C SER A 351 -21.64 -15.86 3.27
N LEU A 352 -21.57 -14.59 2.82
CA LEU A 352 -22.55 -14.02 1.90
C LEU A 352 -22.57 -14.70 0.53
N ARG A 353 -21.39 -15.07 0.00
CA ARG A 353 -21.24 -15.71 -1.31
C ARG A 353 -21.73 -17.17 -1.29
N ILE A 354 -21.39 -17.92 -0.25
CA ILE A 354 -21.91 -19.28 -0.03
C ILE A 354 -23.43 -19.26 -0.03
N GLY A 355 -24.05 -18.33 0.71
CA GLY A 355 -25.50 -18.24 0.77
C GLY A 355 -26.17 -17.69 -0.50
N ARG A 356 -25.45 -17.01 -1.40
CA ARG A 356 -25.95 -16.67 -2.75
C ARG A 356 -26.09 -17.92 -3.63
N GLU A 357 -25.19 -18.90 -3.46
CA GLU A 357 -25.20 -20.15 -4.20
C GLU A 357 -26.17 -21.19 -3.61
N THR A 358 -26.45 -21.15 -2.30
CA THR A 358 -27.26 -22.16 -1.59
C THR A 358 -28.69 -21.74 -1.21
N ARG A 359 -29.18 -20.60 -1.73
CA ARG A 359 -30.45 -19.88 -1.40
C ARG A 359 -30.27 -18.85 -0.27
N PHE A 360 -30.66 -17.60 -0.56
CA PHE A 360 -30.43 -16.40 0.27
C PHE A 360 -30.89 -16.49 1.74
N ASP A 361 -31.84 -17.36 2.08
CA ASP A 361 -32.34 -17.51 3.45
C ASP A 361 -31.29 -18.08 4.42
N ALA A 362 -30.40 -18.96 3.95
CA ALA A 362 -29.30 -19.49 4.77
C ALA A 362 -28.20 -18.43 4.97
N ALA A 363 -27.88 -17.67 3.91
CA ALA A 363 -27.00 -16.51 3.97
C ALA A 363 -27.48 -15.50 5.01
N GLY A 364 -28.78 -15.18 5.00
CA GLY A 364 -29.38 -14.21 5.90
C GLY A 364 -29.13 -14.56 7.38
N LYS A 365 -29.30 -15.84 7.75
CA LYS A 365 -29.06 -16.30 9.13
C LYS A 365 -27.60 -16.21 9.55
N GLU A 366 -26.68 -16.60 8.66
CA GLU A 366 -25.24 -16.58 8.96
C GLU A 366 -24.73 -15.15 9.08
N VAL A 367 -25.17 -14.26 8.19
CA VAL A 367 -24.84 -12.84 8.23
C VAL A 367 -25.42 -12.16 9.47
N GLN A 368 -26.65 -12.52 9.84
CA GLN A 368 -27.26 -12.03 11.07
C GLN A 368 -26.48 -12.49 12.30
N ALA A 369 -25.97 -13.73 12.31
CA ALA A 369 -25.11 -14.24 13.37
C ALA A 369 -23.75 -13.52 13.45
N ILE A 370 -23.14 -13.20 12.31
CA ILE A 370 -21.90 -12.39 12.24
C ILE A 370 -22.18 -10.97 12.75
N GLY A 371 -23.27 -10.35 12.30
CA GLY A 371 -23.73 -9.06 12.78
C GLY A 371 -23.93 -9.05 14.30
N ASP A 372 -24.59 -10.08 14.85
CA ASP A 372 -24.78 -10.27 16.30
C ASP A 372 -23.46 -10.43 17.06
N ALA A 373 -22.49 -11.14 16.49
CA ALA A 373 -21.17 -11.28 17.07
C ALA A 373 -20.43 -9.93 17.12
N LEU A 374 -20.38 -9.20 16.00
CA LEU A 374 -19.76 -7.89 15.92
C LEU A 374 -20.42 -6.88 16.86
N ARG A 375 -21.76 -6.90 16.97
CA ARG A 375 -22.51 -6.08 17.93
C ARG A 375 -22.12 -6.35 19.37
N ARG A 376 -21.96 -7.62 19.75
CA ARG A 376 -21.55 -8.00 21.11
C ARG A 376 -20.14 -7.50 21.43
N ILE A 377 -19.22 -7.61 20.47
CA ILE A 377 -17.85 -7.08 20.62
C ILE A 377 -17.87 -5.56 20.72
N ALA A 378 -18.61 -4.86 19.84
CA ALA A 378 -18.73 -3.40 19.89
C ALA A 378 -19.26 -2.91 21.25
N ARG A 379 -20.29 -3.57 21.81
CA ARG A 379 -20.79 -3.25 23.16
C ARG A 379 -19.76 -3.54 24.24
N SER A 380 -18.99 -4.62 24.15
CA SER A 380 -18.00 -4.99 25.18
C SER A 380 -16.82 -4.02 25.22
N VAL A 381 -16.50 -3.34 24.11
CA VAL A 381 -15.51 -2.25 24.06
C VAL A 381 -16.11 -0.86 24.27
N GLY A 382 -17.38 -0.77 24.70
CA GLY A 382 -18.05 0.49 25.03
C GLY A 382 -18.46 1.34 23.81
N ARG A 383 -18.58 0.74 22.63
CA ARG A 383 -18.98 1.39 21.38
C ARG A 383 -20.43 1.07 21.01
N SER A 384 -21.37 1.67 21.74
CA SER A 384 -22.82 1.49 21.48
C SER A 384 -23.23 2.06 20.12
N ASP A 385 -22.62 3.17 19.70
CA ASP A 385 -22.74 3.77 18.37
C ASP A 385 -22.47 2.75 17.25
N LEU A 386 -21.37 2.01 17.37
CA LEU A 386 -20.98 0.99 16.41
C LEU A 386 -21.92 -0.23 16.47
N ALA A 387 -22.37 -0.61 17.66
CA ALA A 387 -23.31 -1.72 17.81
C ALA A 387 -24.68 -1.41 17.17
N GLU A 388 -25.13 -0.16 17.21
CA GLU A 388 -26.34 0.30 16.52
C GLU A 388 -26.15 0.34 15.01
N ALA A 389 -25.00 0.85 14.54
CA ALA A 389 -24.71 0.88 13.11
C ALA A 389 -24.63 -0.54 12.49
N LEU A 390 -23.97 -1.47 13.17
CA LEU A 390 -23.95 -2.89 12.78
C LEU A 390 -25.34 -3.56 12.86
N ALA A 391 -26.23 -3.08 13.75
CA ALA A 391 -27.62 -3.55 13.83
C ALA A 391 -28.42 -3.14 12.60
N ALA A 392 -28.22 -1.90 12.12
CA ALA A 392 -28.84 -1.42 10.91
C ALA A 392 -28.40 -2.24 9.70
N ILE A 393 -27.10 -2.58 9.62
CA ILE A 393 -26.55 -3.43 8.55
C ILE A 393 -27.18 -4.83 8.59
N GLY A 394 -27.24 -5.46 9.77
CA GLY A 394 -27.85 -6.79 9.94
C GLY A 394 -29.36 -6.85 9.73
N SER A 395 -30.04 -5.70 9.62
CA SER A 395 -31.46 -5.61 9.29
C SER A 395 -31.74 -5.46 7.78
N ALA A 396 -30.71 -5.20 6.99
CA ALA A 396 -30.84 -5.11 5.55
C ALA A 396 -30.94 -6.51 4.91
N ASP A 397 -31.52 -6.61 3.72
CA ASP A 397 -31.60 -7.89 3.02
C ASP A 397 -30.19 -8.39 2.62
N ALA A 398 -30.04 -9.70 2.45
CA ALA A 398 -28.76 -10.32 2.14
C ALA A 398 -28.12 -9.82 0.82
N LYS A 399 -28.92 -9.40 -0.15
CA LYS A 399 -28.42 -8.85 -1.42
C LYS A 399 -27.82 -7.46 -1.21
N THR A 400 -28.48 -6.61 -0.43
CA THR A 400 -27.97 -5.31 0.02
C THR A 400 -26.64 -5.47 0.76
N MET A 401 -26.56 -6.37 1.74
CA MET A 401 -25.32 -6.61 2.48
C MET A 401 -24.19 -7.16 1.60
N PHE A 402 -24.50 -8.01 0.64
CA PHE A 402 -23.53 -8.48 -0.36
C PHE A 402 -22.93 -7.29 -1.11
N TRP A 403 -23.74 -6.36 -1.61
CA TRP A 403 -23.23 -5.18 -2.30
C TRP A 403 -22.41 -4.25 -1.40
N HIS A 404 -22.84 -4.01 -0.16
CA HIS A 404 -22.06 -3.22 0.79
C HIS A 404 -20.69 -3.84 1.07
N ALA A 405 -20.65 -5.16 1.29
CA ALA A 405 -19.42 -5.87 1.61
C ALA A 405 -18.49 -5.99 0.39
N ASP A 406 -19.04 -6.17 -0.81
CA ASP A 406 -18.26 -6.26 -2.06
C ASP A 406 -17.60 -4.90 -2.37
N ILE A 407 -18.36 -3.81 -2.23
CA ILE A 407 -17.82 -2.46 -2.35
C ILE A 407 -16.81 -2.17 -1.25
N ALA A 408 -17.12 -2.45 0.02
CA ALA A 408 -16.18 -2.23 1.12
C ALA A 408 -14.86 -3.00 0.87
N MET A 409 -14.92 -4.22 0.33
CA MET A 409 -13.73 -4.98 -0.02
C MET A 409 -13.00 -4.40 -1.21
N SER A 410 -13.68 -3.90 -2.24
CA SER A 410 -12.98 -3.27 -3.37
C SER A 410 -12.19 -2.02 -2.93
N LEU A 411 -12.70 -1.29 -1.93
CA LEU A 411 -12.01 -0.16 -1.29
C LEU A 411 -10.84 -0.58 -0.42
N ILE A 412 -11.02 -1.65 0.36
CA ILE A 412 -10.01 -2.12 1.30
C ILE A 412 -8.94 -2.98 0.63
N LYS A 413 -9.25 -3.64 -0.50
CA LYS A 413 -8.36 -4.58 -1.19
C LYS A 413 -6.95 -4.03 -1.42
N PRO A 414 -6.75 -2.79 -1.90
CA PRO A 414 -5.41 -2.22 -2.03
C PRO A 414 -4.68 -2.03 -0.69
N LEU A 415 -5.40 -1.74 0.40
CA LEU A 415 -4.82 -1.51 1.75
C LEU A 415 -4.30 -2.79 2.42
N ILE A 416 -4.80 -3.94 1.96
CA ILE A 416 -4.52 -5.26 2.55
C ILE A 416 -3.70 -6.13 1.63
N ASP A 417 -3.50 -5.68 0.39
CA ASP A 417 -2.60 -6.33 -0.54
C ASP A 417 -1.20 -6.38 0.11
N PRO A 418 -0.63 -7.59 0.30
CA PRO A 418 0.65 -7.73 0.98
C PRO A 418 1.79 -6.98 0.27
N ASP A 419 1.72 -6.81 -1.05
CA ASP A 419 2.73 -6.07 -1.80
C ASP A 419 2.60 -4.57 -1.55
N VAL A 420 1.37 -4.05 -1.51
CA VAL A 420 1.12 -2.67 -1.12
C VAL A 420 1.53 -2.42 0.32
N ALA A 421 1.14 -3.29 1.26
CA ALA A 421 1.45 -3.16 2.69
C ALA A 421 2.95 -3.26 2.99
N ARG A 422 3.71 -4.03 2.20
CA ARG A 422 5.17 -4.08 2.32
C ARG A 422 5.84 -2.80 1.83
N ARG A 423 5.25 -2.14 0.85
CA ARG A 423 5.83 -0.94 0.20
C ARG A 423 5.31 0.37 0.78
N LEU A 424 4.11 0.39 1.34
CA LEU A 424 3.51 1.52 2.04
C LEU A 424 3.40 1.21 3.52
N HIS A 425 4.04 2.06 4.32
CA HIS A 425 3.83 2.05 5.74
C HIS A 425 2.51 2.76 6.06
N LEU A 426 1.48 1.95 6.30
CA LEU A 426 0.09 2.36 6.49
C LEU A 426 -0.31 2.53 7.97
N ASP A 427 0.56 2.23 8.94
CA ASP A 427 0.26 2.41 10.37
C ASP A 427 0.43 3.89 10.76
N PRO A 428 -0.65 4.58 11.17
CA PRO A 428 -0.62 6.01 11.51
C PRO A 428 -0.04 6.31 12.88
N VAL A 429 0.19 5.28 13.71
CA VAL A 429 0.66 5.40 15.10
C VAL A 429 2.14 5.08 15.20
N ARG A 430 2.61 4.01 14.55
CA ARG A 430 3.98 3.51 14.70
C ARG A 430 4.64 3.26 13.36
N ALA A 431 5.87 3.74 13.18
CA ALA A 431 6.74 3.22 12.13
C ALA A 431 7.28 1.85 12.53
N CYS A 432 7.19 0.87 11.63
CA CYS A 432 7.87 -0.41 11.77
C CYS A 432 8.91 -0.51 10.65
N GLY A 433 10.18 -0.71 11.01
CA GLY A 433 11.27 -0.85 10.04
C GLY A 433 11.78 0.46 9.44
N ALA A 434 12.59 0.33 8.38
CA ALA A 434 13.12 1.47 7.64
C ALA A 434 12.02 2.06 6.76
N THR A 435 11.62 3.30 7.07
CA THR A 435 10.61 4.04 6.30
C THR A 435 11.26 5.25 5.61
N VAL A 436 10.74 5.62 4.45
CA VAL A 436 11.15 6.80 3.70
C VAL A 436 9.99 7.80 3.64
N SER A 437 10.30 9.05 3.96
CA SER A 437 9.41 10.21 3.81
C SER A 437 9.68 10.88 2.46
N MET A 438 8.64 11.05 1.63
CA MET A 438 8.73 11.78 0.37
C MET A 438 9.00 13.27 0.60
N ALA A 439 8.45 13.84 1.67
CA ALA A 439 8.76 15.20 2.09
C ALA A 439 10.27 15.39 2.35
N ASP A 440 10.89 14.46 3.07
CA ASP A 440 12.34 14.50 3.35
C ASP A 440 13.16 14.27 2.08
N CYS A 441 12.73 13.35 1.21
CA CYS A 441 13.37 13.13 -0.09
C CYS A 441 13.36 14.38 -0.96
N VAL A 442 12.22 15.08 -1.06
CA VAL A 442 12.10 16.31 -1.84
C VAL A 442 12.94 17.43 -1.24
N GLU A 443 12.90 17.62 0.08
CA GLU A 443 13.66 18.68 0.75
C GLU A 443 15.18 18.48 0.61
N ALA A 444 15.64 17.23 0.75
CA ALA A 444 17.06 16.87 0.66
C ALA A 444 17.60 16.74 -0.78
N GLY A 445 16.76 16.86 -1.82
CA GLY A 445 17.20 16.67 -3.21
C GLY A 445 17.59 15.24 -3.54
N ARG A 446 16.83 14.27 -3.00
CA ARG A 446 16.98 12.83 -3.28
C ARG A 446 16.34 12.46 -4.61
N VAL A 447 16.85 11.38 -5.19
CA VAL A 447 16.33 10.77 -6.41
C VAL A 447 15.66 9.46 -6.01
N VAL A 448 14.34 9.44 -6.09
CA VAL A 448 13.52 8.27 -5.82
C VAL A 448 13.28 7.55 -7.14
N VAL A 449 13.75 6.31 -7.26
CA VAL A 449 13.52 5.45 -8.43
C VAL A 449 12.59 4.34 -8.01
N PHE A 450 11.41 4.26 -8.64
CA PHE A 450 10.47 3.17 -8.48
C PHE A 450 10.56 2.21 -9.66
N GLN A 451 10.96 0.98 -9.39
CA GLN A 451 10.98 -0.13 -10.34
C GLN A 451 9.85 -1.11 -10.02
N PRO A 452 8.69 -1.00 -10.71
CA PRO A 452 7.63 -1.99 -10.57
C PRO A 452 8.10 -3.35 -11.08
N GLN A 453 7.36 -4.41 -10.73
CA GLN A 453 7.66 -5.73 -11.30
C GLN A 453 7.37 -5.73 -12.81
N LEU A 454 8.08 -6.58 -13.56
CA LEU A 454 7.99 -6.69 -15.03
C LEU A 454 6.53 -6.79 -15.54
N LEU A 455 5.69 -7.49 -14.78
CA LEU A 455 4.25 -7.55 -14.97
C LEU A 455 3.59 -6.63 -13.94
N ALA A 456 3.23 -5.42 -14.37
CA ALA A 456 2.59 -4.45 -13.50
C ALA A 456 1.32 -5.07 -12.87
N THR A 457 1.33 -5.21 -11.55
CA THR A 457 0.20 -5.70 -10.78
C THR A 457 -0.74 -4.55 -10.39
N ASP A 458 -1.95 -4.87 -9.93
CA ASP A 458 -2.83 -3.86 -9.32
C ASP A 458 -2.14 -3.18 -8.13
N ALA A 459 -1.28 -3.89 -7.41
CA ALA A 459 -0.46 -3.36 -6.32
C ALA A 459 0.57 -2.34 -6.82
N ASP A 460 1.27 -2.60 -7.94
CA ASP A 460 2.18 -1.62 -8.56
C ASP A 460 1.44 -0.34 -8.98
N ASN A 461 0.23 -0.49 -9.50
CA ASN A 461 -0.61 0.64 -9.89
C ASN A 461 -1.06 1.47 -8.68
N ALA A 462 -1.53 0.81 -7.62
CA ALA A 462 -1.93 1.47 -6.39
C ALA A 462 -0.74 2.15 -5.68
N PHE A 463 0.40 1.47 -5.63
CA PHE A 463 1.62 2.00 -5.04
C PHE A 463 2.16 3.20 -5.82
N SER A 464 2.29 3.10 -7.14
CA SER A 464 2.76 4.22 -7.98
C SER A 464 1.83 5.43 -7.90
N ARG A 465 0.50 5.23 -7.90
CA ARG A 465 -0.48 6.30 -7.67
C ARG A 465 -0.21 7.06 -6.38
N THR A 466 -0.07 6.31 -5.29
CA THR A 466 0.21 6.84 -3.96
C THR A 466 1.55 7.58 -3.91
N LEU A 467 2.60 6.96 -4.44
CA LEU A 467 3.95 7.52 -4.46
C LEU A 467 4.00 8.87 -5.18
N LYS A 468 3.34 8.99 -6.34
CA LYS A 468 3.22 10.25 -7.08
C LYS A 468 2.50 11.32 -6.27
N GLN A 469 1.35 10.99 -5.68
CA GLN A 469 0.57 11.94 -4.89
C GLN A 469 1.36 12.45 -3.68
N LEU A 470 2.09 11.57 -2.98
CA LEU A 470 3.00 11.96 -1.90
C LEU A 470 4.13 12.87 -2.43
N PHE A 471 4.75 12.53 -3.56
CA PHE A 471 5.80 13.35 -4.18
C PHE A 471 5.28 14.74 -4.62
N PHE A 472 4.09 14.83 -5.21
CA PHE A 472 3.47 16.09 -5.61
C PHE A 472 3.13 16.94 -4.38
N ARG A 473 2.56 16.32 -3.34
CA ARG A 473 2.26 16.99 -2.07
C ARG A 473 3.53 17.52 -1.40
N ALA A 474 4.57 16.70 -1.31
CA ALA A 474 5.88 17.07 -0.80
C ALA A 474 6.46 18.26 -1.59
N THR A 475 6.34 18.22 -2.92
CA THR A 475 6.77 19.30 -3.80
C THR A 475 6.05 20.62 -3.54
N LEU A 476 4.73 20.60 -3.39
CA LEU A 476 3.93 21.80 -3.14
C LEU A 476 4.20 22.40 -1.75
N SER A 477 4.56 21.57 -0.76
CA SER A 477 4.77 21.95 0.63
C SER A 477 6.23 22.15 1.05
N ARG A 478 7.21 21.82 0.19
CA ARG A 478 8.64 21.95 0.50
C ARG A 478 9.05 23.35 0.93
N ARG A 479 10.06 23.43 1.80
CA ARG A 479 10.63 24.69 2.30
C ARG A 479 11.62 25.27 1.29
N ASN A 480 12.52 24.45 0.75
CA ASN A 480 13.43 24.90 -0.31
C ASN A 480 12.71 25.03 -1.65
N ARG A 481 12.27 26.26 -1.98
CA ARG A 481 11.59 26.57 -3.24
C ARG A 481 12.53 26.73 -4.43
N THR A 482 13.81 27.03 -4.17
CA THR A 482 14.82 27.25 -5.21
C THR A 482 15.27 25.95 -5.89
N ARG A 483 15.20 24.83 -5.17
CA ARG A 483 15.49 23.50 -5.70
C ARG A 483 14.56 23.14 -6.86
N GLY A 484 15.11 22.61 -7.94
CA GLY A 484 14.32 21.98 -9.01
C GLY A 484 13.71 20.65 -8.57
N VAL A 485 12.56 20.31 -9.15
CA VAL A 485 11.98 18.95 -9.02
C VAL A 485 11.71 18.34 -10.38
N ALA A 486 11.85 17.03 -10.49
CA ALA A 486 11.54 16.31 -11.71
C ALA A 486 10.63 15.12 -11.46
N TYR A 487 9.68 14.91 -12.36
CA TYR A 487 8.82 13.74 -12.43
C TYR A 487 8.99 13.09 -13.81
N ILE A 488 9.64 11.93 -13.84
CA ILE A 488 10.02 11.23 -15.07
C ILE A 488 9.38 9.84 -15.05
N VAL A 489 8.69 9.49 -16.13
CA VAL A 489 7.97 8.22 -16.22
C VAL A 489 8.22 7.60 -17.59
N ASP A 490 8.89 6.44 -17.60
CA ASP A 490 8.86 5.59 -18.79
C ASP A 490 7.60 4.71 -18.79
N GLU A 491 7.12 4.37 -19.99
CA GLU A 491 5.83 3.70 -20.22
C GLU A 491 4.67 4.36 -19.45
N ALA A 492 4.62 5.69 -19.47
CA ALA A 492 3.70 6.53 -18.73
C ALA A 492 2.23 6.13 -18.88
N HIS A 493 1.81 5.62 -20.04
CA HIS A 493 0.44 5.12 -20.20
C HIS A 493 0.04 4.06 -19.16
N ARG A 494 0.98 3.33 -18.53
CA ARG A 494 0.69 2.36 -17.47
C ARG A 494 0.45 2.98 -16.11
N TYR A 495 0.96 4.19 -15.88
CA TYR A 495 1.00 4.81 -14.56
C TYR A 495 0.25 6.14 -14.48
N LEU A 496 -0.09 6.76 -15.61
CA LEU A 496 -0.88 8.00 -15.62
C LEU A 496 -2.27 7.80 -15.01
N THR A 497 -2.71 8.80 -14.27
CA THR A 497 -4.07 8.99 -13.76
C THR A 497 -4.59 10.36 -14.25
N SER A 498 -5.87 10.63 -14.03
CA SER A 498 -6.49 11.91 -14.41
C SER A 498 -5.92 13.10 -13.63
N ASP A 499 -5.49 12.88 -12.38
CA ASP A 499 -4.98 13.93 -11.48
C ASP A 499 -3.64 14.54 -11.96
N GLU A 500 -2.86 13.85 -12.81
CA GLU A 500 -1.64 14.41 -13.38
C GLU A 500 -1.91 15.64 -14.26
N ALA A 501 -3.11 15.76 -14.83
CA ALA A 501 -3.46 16.94 -15.62
C ALA A 501 -3.38 18.22 -14.78
N GLU A 502 -3.89 18.18 -13.55
CA GLU A 502 -3.80 19.28 -12.59
C GLU A 502 -2.36 19.52 -12.15
N TRP A 503 -1.61 18.44 -11.87
CA TRP A 503 -0.20 18.55 -11.49
C TRP A 503 0.63 19.25 -12.56
N VAL A 504 0.49 18.88 -13.83
CA VAL A 504 1.26 19.46 -14.94
C VAL A 504 0.97 20.96 -15.10
N ASP A 505 -0.25 21.39 -14.83
CA ASP A 505 -0.63 22.82 -14.89
C ASP A 505 0.10 23.64 -13.83
N ILE A 506 0.19 23.13 -12.59
CA ILE A 506 0.78 23.86 -11.47
C ILE A 506 2.30 23.66 -11.33
N CYS A 507 2.86 22.53 -11.81
CA CYS A 507 4.23 22.13 -11.48
C CYS A 507 5.28 23.15 -11.93
N ARG A 508 5.04 23.86 -13.04
CA ARG A 508 5.94 24.90 -13.56
C ARG A 508 6.18 26.01 -12.54
N ALA A 509 5.13 26.40 -11.82
CA ALA A 509 5.19 27.42 -10.77
C ALA A 509 6.05 26.99 -9.56
N HIS A 510 6.33 25.68 -9.46
CA HIS A 510 7.13 25.03 -8.43
C HIS A 510 8.46 24.48 -8.95
N ARG A 511 9.00 25.03 -10.05
CA ARG A 511 10.25 24.57 -10.69
C ARG A 511 10.22 23.07 -11.01
N GLY A 512 9.04 22.58 -11.39
CA GLY A 512 8.83 21.21 -11.81
C GLY A 512 9.20 21.02 -13.28
N ILE A 513 9.87 19.91 -13.56
CA ILE A 513 10.10 19.38 -14.90
C ILE A 513 9.37 18.04 -14.97
N VAL A 514 8.52 17.87 -15.97
CA VAL A 514 7.75 16.64 -16.17
C VAL A 514 8.17 16.01 -17.49
N CYS A 515 8.46 14.72 -17.51
CA CYS A 515 8.74 13.96 -18.73
C CYS A 515 7.93 12.66 -18.73
N LEU A 516 6.97 12.57 -19.64
CA LEU A 516 6.08 11.41 -19.78
C LEU A 516 6.38 10.72 -21.10
N ALA A 517 6.96 9.52 -21.04
CA ALA A 517 7.24 8.72 -22.23
C ALA A 517 6.21 7.60 -22.38
N SER A 518 5.49 7.59 -23.50
CA SER A 518 4.40 6.67 -23.77
C SER A 518 4.48 6.11 -25.19
N GLN A 519 3.71 5.06 -25.46
CA GLN A 519 3.66 4.44 -26.78
C GLN A 519 2.87 5.29 -27.78
N SER A 520 1.70 5.76 -27.36
CA SER A 520 0.79 6.57 -28.17
C SER A 520 -0.26 7.23 -27.28
N LEU A 521 -1.04 8.17 -27.83
CA LEU A 521 -2.22 8.71 -27.16
C LEU A 521 -3.30 7.63 -26.94
N ALA A 522 -3.50 6.73 -27.93
CA ALA A 522 -4.43 5.62 -27.79
C ALA A 522 -4.05 4.68 -26.63
N SER A 523 -2.76 4.42 -26.42
CA SER A 523 -2.28 3.63 -25.28
C SER A 523 -2.59 4.29 -23.94
N ILE A 524 -2.43 5.62 -23.84
CA ILE A 524 -2.81 6.38 -22.63
C ILE A 524 -4.32 6.27 -22.40
N ARG A 525 -5.12 6.52 -23.44
CA ARG A 525 -6.59 6.45 -23.37
C ARG A 525 -7.09 5.08 -22.93
N LEU A 526 -6.60 4.02 -23.55
CA LEU A 526 -6.98 2.66 -23.21
C LEU A 526 -6.60 2.31 -21.77
N ALA A 527 -5.40 2.71 -21.34
CA ALA A 527 -4.94 2.37 -20.01
C ALA A 527 -5.63 3.19 -18.90
N MET A 528 -6.00 4.45 -19.16
CA MET A 528 -6.85 5.23 -18.26
C MET A 528 -8.26 4.63 -18.20
N ALA A 529 -8.88 4.30 -19.35
CA ALA A 529 -10.21 3.70 -19.39
C ALA A 529 -10.31 2.35 -18.65
N LYS A 530 -9.21 1.56 -18.63
CA LYS A 530 -9.14 0.32 -17.85
C LYS A 530 -9.04 0.55 -16.35
N ARG A 531 -8.47 1.68 -15.91
CA ARG A 531 -8.11 1.94 -14.51
C ARG A 531 -9.08 2.88 -13.80
N GLU A 532 -9.70 3.79 -14.54
CA GLU A 532 -10.66 4.78 -14.07
C GLU A 532 -12.05 4.40 -14.59
N VAL A 533 -12.56 3.26 -14.10
CA VAL A 533 -13.80 2.63 -14.58
C VAL A 533 -15.01 3.56 -14.47
N ASP A 534 -14.97 4.51 -13.54
CA ASP A 534 -16.05 5.46 -13.29
C ASP A 534 -16.00 6.71 -14.18
N LEU A 535 -14.91 6.94 -14.92
CA LEU A 535 -14.80 8.11 -15.81
C LEU A 535 -15.42 7.83 -17.18
N HIS A 536 -16.19 8.80 -17.65
CA HIS A 536 -16.71 8.76 -19.00
C HIS A 536 -15.58 8.93 -20.03
N SER A 537 -15.73 8.33 -21.21
CA SER A 537 -14.76 8.43 -22.31
C SER A 537 -14.43 9.88 -22.72
N GLU A 538 -15.38 10.79 -22.50
CA GLU A 538 -15.21 12.23 -22.70
C GLU A 538 -14.28 12.87 -21.67
N GLU A 539 -14.41 12.52 -20.38
CA GLU A 539 -13.56 13.02 -19.29
C GLU A 539 -12.11 12.54 -19.47
N ILE A 540 -11.92 11.27 -19.83
CA ILE A 540 -10.60 10.73 -20.17
C ILE A 540 -10.00 11.48 -21.38
N GLY A 541 -10.83 11.75 -22.40
CA GLY A 541 -10.44 12.54 -23.55
C GLY A 541 -9.98 13.95 -23.18
N ALA A 542 -10.74 14.63 -22.31
CA ALA A 542 -10.41 15.94 -21.79
C ALA A 542 -9.10 15.94 -20.98
N ALA A 543 -8.90 14.97 -20.08
CA ALA A 543 -7.68 14.84 -19.30
C ALA A 543 -6.44 14.65 -20.20
N ILE A 544 -6.54 13.79 -21.22
CA ILE A 544 -5.46 13.57 -22.20
C ILE A 544 -5.18 14.85 -23.00
N GLN A 545 -6.23 15.59 -23.38
CA GLN A 545 -6.08 16.85 -24.09
C GLN A 545 -5.39 17.91 -23.22
N VAL A 546 -5.73 18.00 -21.94
CA VAL A 546 -5.06 18.89 -20.98
C VAL A 546 -3.59 18.51 -20.84
N LEU A 547 -3.27 17.23 -20.65
CA LEU A 547 -1.89 16.75 -20.61
C LEU A 547 -1.11 17.10 -21.89
N ALA A 548 -1.68 16.81 -23.06
CA ALA A 548 -1.02 17.09 -24.34
C ALA A 548 -0.82 18.60 -24.59
N THR A 549 -1.73 19.44 -24.11
CA THR A 549 -1.64 20.89 -24.22
C THR A 549 -0.56 21.44 -23.29
N ASN A 550 -0.61 21.07 -22.01
CA ASN A 550 0.26 21.65 -20.98
C ASN A 550 1.71 21.13 -21.02
N LEU A 551 1.95 19.92 -21.54
CA LEU A 551 3.31 19.41 -21.76
C LEU A 551 3.91 20.02 -23.03
N ALA A 552 4.38 21.27 -22.97
CA ALA A 552 4.60 22.10 -24.15
C ALA A 552 5.56 21.48 -25.18
N SER A 553 6.62 20.79 -24.74
CA SER A 553 7.51 20.07 -25.66
C SER A 553 6.94 18.70 -26.02
N LYS A 554 6.88 18.35 -27.30
CA LYS A 554 6.44 17.03 -27.79
C LYS A 554 7.51 16.41 -28.66
N TYR A 555 7.82 15.14 -28.39
CA TYR A 555 8.76 14.34 -29.17
C TYR A 555 8.05 13.11 -29.69
N VAL A 556 7.77 13.05 -30.99
CA VAL A 556 7.02 11.96 -31.60
C VAL A 556 7.94 11.15 -32.51
N PHE A 557 8.29 9.96 -32.02
CA PHE A 557 9.06 8.95 -32.72
C PHE A 557 8.15 8.09 -33.59
N ARG A 558 8.71 7.02 -34.18
CA ARG A 558 7.96 6.06 -34.98
C ARG A 558 6.73 5.53 -34.25
N VAL A 559 5.54 5.80 -34.79
CA VAL A 559 4.24 5.39 -34.24
C VAL A 559 3.23 5.20 -35.37
N SER A 560 2.36 4.20 -35.25
CA SER A 560 1.29 3.89 -36.23
C SER A 560 -0.10 4.37 -35.80
N ASP A 561 -0.24 4.84 -34.57
CA ASP A 561 -1.49 5.36 -34.01
C ASP A 561 -1.99 6.60 -34.77
N GLN A 562 -3.25 6.55 -35.23
CA GLN A 562 -3.87 7.63 -36.00
C GLN A 562 -4.07 8.87 -35.13
N GLY A 563 -4.50 8.73 -33.87
CA GLY A 563 -4.73 9.88 -32.99
C GLY A 563 -3.45 10.68 -32.72
N THR A 564 -2.32 9.98 -32.54
CA THR A 564 -1.00 10.61 -32.41
C THR A 564 -0.56 11.32 -33.69
N ARG A 565 -0.87 10.75 -34.87
CA ARG A 565 -0.60 11.41 -36.17
C ARG A 565 -1.45 12.67 -36.34
N GLU A 566 -2.73 12.64 -35.97
CA GLU A 566 -3.63 13.78 -36.03
C GLU A 566 -3.19 14.90 -35.10
N LEU A 567 -2.75 14.57 -33.87
CA LEU A 567 -2.12 15.54 -32.96
C LEU A 567 -0.95 16.25 -33.64
N LEU A 568 0.00 15.50 -34.21
CA LEU A 568 1.14 16.09 -34.91
C LEU A 568 0.72 16.99 -36.08
N ARG A 569 -0.23 16.54 -36.89
CA ARG A 569 -0.74 17.30 -38.03
C ARG A 569 -1.35 18.64 -37.59
N ASN A 570 -2.04 18.66 -36.46
CA ASN A 570 -2.67 19.87 -35.91
C ASN A 570 -1.64 20.83 -35.31
N LEU A 571 -0.53 20.31 -34.77
CA LEU A 571 0.50 21.14 -34.15
C LEU A 571 1.54 21.67 -35.15
N ILE A 572 1.83 20.93 -36.21
CA ILE A 572 2.79 21.35 -37.24
C ILE A 572 2.04 22.16 -38.31
N PRO A 573 2.38 23.45 -38.50
CA PRO A 573 1.69 24.28 -39.47
C PRO A 573 1.85 23.74 -40.89
N SER A 574 0.78 23.83 -41.67
CA SER A 574 0.82 23.54 -43.11
C SER A 574 1.74 24.52 -43.84
N SER A 575 2.29 24.09 -44.98
CA SER A 575 3.12 24.96 -45.82
C SER A 575 2.32 26.21 -46.24
N PRO A 576 2.87 27.44 -46.12
CA PRO A 576 2.18 28.67 -46.50
C PRO A 576 1.65 28.69 -47.94
N GLY A 577 2.27 27.92 -48.85
CA GLY A 577 1.88 27.83 -50.25
C GLY A 577 0.77 26.81 -50.56
N GLY A 578 0.06 26.29 -49.54
CA GLY A 578 -0.97 25.26 -49.73
C GLY A 578 -0.41 23.87 -50.08
N GLY A 579 0.88 23.64 -49.80
CA GLY A 579 1.52 22.33 -49.99
C GLY A 579 1.02 21.28 -49.00
N VAL A 580 1.32 20.01 -49.29
CA VAL A 580 1.02 18.87 -48.40
C VAL A 580 1.66 19.08 -47.03
N ASN A 581 0.92 18.82 -45.95
CA ASN A 581 1.44 18.92 -44.59
C ASN A 581 2.65 17.98 -44.42
N LEU A 582 3.68 18.43 -43.68
CA LEU A 582 4.92 17.66 -43.49
C LEU A 582 4.64 16.26 -42.93
N VAL A 583 3.68 16.14 -42.01
CA VAL A 583 3.29 14.87 -41.38
C VAL A 583 2.66 13.91 -42.39
N ASP A 584 2.00 14.41 -43.44
CA ASP A 584 1.46 13.56 -44.50
C ASP A 584 2.53 13.15 -45.52
N ALA A 585 3.42 14.08 -45.89
CA ALA A 585 4.52 13.81 -46.79
C ALA A 585 5.56 12.86 -46.16
N ARG A 586 5.70 12.90 -44.83
CA ARG A 586 6.66 12.12 -44.03
C ARG A 586 5.96 11.59 -42.77
N PRO A 587 5.13 10.54 -42.88
CA PRO A 587 4.37 10.05 -41.76
C PRO A 587 5.27 9.49 -40.65
N PRO A 588 4.87 9.58 -39.36
CA PRO A 588 5.66 9.07 -38.25
C PRO A 588 6.06 7.61 -38.40
N THR A 589 5.24 6.79 -39.07
CA THR A 589 5.55 5.38 -39.38
C THR A 589 6.85 5.18 -40.17
N THR A 590 7.33 6.21 -40.88
CA THR A 590 8.56 6.17 -41.70
C THR A 590 9.82 6.61 -40.96
N LEU A 591 9.70 7.06 -39.71
CA LEU A 591 10.84 7.49 -38.91
C LEU A 591 11.76 6.30 -38.58
N ARG A 592 13.07 6.54 -38.60
CA ARG A 592 14.08 5.56 -38.16
C ARG A 592 14.18 5.53 -36.63
N VAL A 593 14.89 4.53 -36.09
CA VAL A 593 15.18 4.47 -34.64
C VAL A 593 16.01 5.68 -34.23
N GLY A 594 15.57 6.35 -33.17
CA GLY A 594 16.17 7.60 -32.67
C GLY A 594 15.73 8.86 -33.45
N GLU A 595 14.93 8.71 -34.50
CA GLU A 595 14.40 9.83 -35.28
C GLU A 595 13.02 10.24 -34.77
N CYS A 596 12.81 11.54 -34.58
CA CYS A 596 11.54 12.09 -34.11
C CYS A 596 11.17 13.40 -34.79
N PHE A 597 9.88 13.72 -34.75
CA PHE A 597 9.40 15.09 -34.81
C PHE A 597 9.51 15.70 -33.41
N ALA A 598 10.22 16.80 -33.27
CA ALA A 598 10.32 17.56 -32.04
C ALA A 598 9.59 18.89 -32.21
N LEU A 599 8.62 19.15 -31.35
CA LEU A 599 7.99 20.46 -31.18
C LEU A 599 8.41 20.98 -29.81
N LEU A 600 9.07 22.12 -29.77
CA LEU A 600 9.67 22.67 -28.57
C LEU A 600 8.76 23.74 -27.96
N ALA A 601 8.94 24.02 -26.67
CA ALA A 601 8.07 24.95 -25.95
C ALA A 601 8.18 26.41 -26.43
N ASP A 602 9.21 26.76 -27.18
CA ASP A 602 9.37 28.06 -27.84
C ASP A 602 8.60 28.17 -29.17
N GLY A 603 7.86 27.12 -29.54
CA GLY A 603 7.09 27.03 -30.78
C GLY A 603 7.90 26.59 -32.00
N SER A 604 9.22 26.40 -31.86
CA SER A 604 10.03 25.82 -32.92
C SER A 604 9.68 24.34 -33.11
N PHE A 605 9.82 23.87 -34.34
CA PHE A 605 9.68 22.45 -34.65
C PHE A 605 10.80 21.99 -35.57
N THR A 606 11.22 20.74 -35.40
CA THR A 606 12.25 20.13 -36.22
C THR A 606 11.98 18.63 -36.39
N ARG A 607 12.64 18.03 -37.38
CA ARG A 607 12.78 16.58 -37.50
C ARG A 607 14.25 16.26 -37.35
N ALA A 608 14.60 15.53 -36.32
CA ALA A 608 15.99 15.23 -36.00
C ALA A 608 16.14 13.76 -35.60
N ARG A 609 17.34 13.22 -35.84
CA ARG A 609 17.77 11.94 -35.27
C ARG A 609 18.73 12.24 -34.13
N ILE A 610 18.34 11.90 -32.91
CA ILE A 610 19.20 12.02 -31.75
C ILE A 610 20.17 10.84 -31.81
N ARG A 611 21.47 11.13 -31.68
CA ARG A 611 22.51 10.12 -31.77
C ARG A 611 22.32 9.14 -30.63
N LEU A 612 22.10 7.87 -30.97
CA LEU A 612 22.21 6.76 -30.04
C LEU A 612 23.70 6.45 -29.92
N ASP A 613 24.19 6.19 -28.70
CA ASP A 613 25.59 5.80 -28.52
C ASP A 613 25.86 4.57 -29.40
N ALA A 614 27.02 4.56 -30.08
CA ALA A 614 27.31 3.57 -31.13
C ALA A 614 27.32 2.11 -30.63
N ASP A 615 27.42 1.92 -29.31
CA ASP A 615 27.37 0.62 -28.65
C ASP A 615 25.94 0.05 -28.51
N ASP A 616 24.90 0.86 -28.72
CA ASP A 616 23.48 0.45 -28.70
C ASP A 616 22.92 0.08 -30.09
N GLU A 617 23.65 0.38 -31.18
CA GLU A 617 23.34 -0.18 -32.49
C GLU A 617 23.88 -1.62 -32.51
N GLY A 618 23.11 -2.56 -31.94
CA GLY A 618 23.33 -4.00 -32.13
C GLY A 618 23.53 -4.33 -33.62
N PRO A 619 24.17 -5.48 -33.95
CA PRO A 619 24.55 -5.79 -35.33
C PRO A 619 23.36 -5.63 -36.29
N PRO A 620 23.60 -5.05 -37.49
CA PRO A 620 22.57 -4.55 -38.40
C PRO A 620 21.56 -5.60 -38.88
#